data_AF-A0A2N3WEY4-F1
#
_entry.id   AF-A0A2N3WEY4-F1
#
_cell.length_a   1.000
_cell.length_b   1.000
_cell.length_c   1.000
_cell.angle_alpha   90.00
_cell.angle_beta   90.00
_cell.angle_gamma   90.00
#
_symmetry.space_group_name_H-M   'P 1'
#
loop_
_entity.id
_entity.type
_entity.pdbx_description
1 polymer ?
#
loop_
_entity_poly.entity_id
_entity_poly.type
_entity_poly.pdbx_seq_one_letter_code
_entity_poly.pdbx_strand_id
1 'polypeptide(L)'
;MTTTTPTDAPASLTARAITTARRHRDTAPREFADRHTFRLQWDRRAITAAHIAAALDVGIDTVIVRDDPDRHHGIGTHITPGDLIEVTNEGSSWYFIQDLTGFDPLWGWLLLGPCPHCEAPRVPVARVAGLADLGAHLDPESEHHGTDDAPVEFHGDPGHHPHCPHATDA
;
A
#
# COMPACT_ATOMS: atom_id res chain seq x y z
N MET A 1 -26.35 17.14 -33.69
CA MET A 1 -26.37 15.70 -33.33
C MET A 1 -25.31 15.51 -32.27
N THR A 2 -25.73 15.40 -31.02
CA THR A 2 -24.84 15.21 -29.87
C THR A 2 -24.82 13.71 -29.57
N THR A 3 -23.71 13.07 -29.87
CA THR A 3 -23.50 11.64 -29.58
C THR A 3 -23.14 11.53 -28.10
N THR A 4 -24.12 11.19 -27.27
CA THR A 4 -23.88 10.83 -25.87
C THR A 4 -23.19 9.47 -25.85
N THR A 5 -21.90 9.44 -25.51
CA THR A 5 -21.16 8.20 -25.23
C THR A 5 -21.87 7.47 -24.09
N PRO A 6 -22.08 6.14 -24.16
CA PRO A 6 -22.69 5.41 -23.06
C PRO A 6 -21.76 5.48 -21.85
N THR A 7 -22.20 6.17 -20.80
CA THR A 7 -21.66 6.00 -19.45
C THR A 7 -21.84 4.54 -19.09
N ASP A 8 -20.72 3.80 -19.02
CA ASP A 8 -20.70 2.40 -18.64
C ASP A 8 -21.35 2.29 -17.26
N ALA A 9 -22.50 1.61 -17.17
CA ALA A 9 -23.22 1.51 -15.92
C ALA A 9 -22.32 0.80 -14.90
N PRO A 10 -22.21 1.29 -13.65
CA PRO A 10 -21.37 0.64 -12.66
C PRO A 10 -21.82 -0.82 -12.50
N ALA A 11 -20.86 -1.74 -12.56
CA ALA A 11 -21.12 -3.17 -12.46
C ALA A 11 -21.97 -3.46 -11.21
N SER A 12 -22.93 -4.40 -11.34
CA SER A 12 -23.81 -4.78 -10.22
C SER A 12 -23.01 -5.17 -8.97
N LEU A 13 -23.59 -5.00 -7.78
CA LEU A 13 -22.98 -5.42 -6.51
C LEU A 13 -22.50 -6.87 -6.57
N THR A 14 -23.29 -7.76 -7.16
CA THR A 14 -22.95 -9.17 -7.36
C THR A 14 -21.71 -9.34 -8.22
N ALA A 15 -21.63 -8.66 -9.37
CA ALA A 15 -20.49 -8.74 -10.25
C ALA A 15 -19.21 -8.24 -9.56
N ARG A 16 -19.30 -7.09 -8.88
CA ARG A 16 -18.19 -6.53 -8.10
C ARG A 16 -17.72 -7.48 -7.01
N ALA A 17 -18.64 -8.02 -6.21
CA ALA A 17 -18.31 -8.97 -5.15
C ALA A 17 -17.63 -10.25 -5.69
N ILE A 18 -18.11 -10.80 -6.81
CA ILE A 18 -17.49 -11.97 -7.45
C ILE A 18 -16.09 -11.65 -7.94
N THR A 19 -15.91 -10.51 -8.62
CA THR A 19 -14.60 -10.07 -9.13
C THR A 19 -13.60 -9.87 -7.99
N THR A 20 -13.99 -9.15 -6.93
CA THR A 20 -13.14 -8.95 -5.75
C THR A 20 -12.78 -10.28 -5.09
N ALA A 21 -13.75 -11.19 -4.93
CA ALA A 21 -13.48 -12.52 -4.35
C ALA A 21 -12.57 -13.40 -5.23
N ARG A 22 -12.58 -13.23 -6.55
CA ARG A 22 -11.64 -13.91 -7.46
C ARG A 22 -10.24 -13.33 -7.32
N ARG A 23 -10.13 -11.99 -7.37
CA ARG A 23 -8.85 -11.29 -7.20
C ARG A 23 -8.14 -11.69 -5.90
N HIS A 24 -8.85 -11.72 -4.77
CA HIS A 24 -8.26 -12.19 -3.51
C HIS A 24 -7.81 -13.66 -3.55
N ARG A 25 -8.57 -14.55 -4.22
CA ARG A 25 -8.16 -15.95 -4.37
C ARG A 25 -6.91 -16.11 -5.24
N ASP A 26 -6.77 -15.27 -6.26
CA ASP A 26 -5.65 -15.36 -7.20
C ASP A 26 -4.37 -14.76 -6.59
N THR A 27 -4.50 -13.66 -5.84
CA THR A 27 -3.34 -12.96 -5.26
C THR A 27 -2.92 -13.48 -3.88
N ALA A 28 -3.88 -13.90 -3.04
CA ALA A 28 -3.65 -14.28 -1.65
C ALA A 28 -4.53 -15.50 -1.26
N PRO A 29 -4.32 -16.67 -1.89
CA PRO A 29 -5.24 -17.82 -1.78
C PRO A 29 -5.38 -18.35 -0.35
N ARG A 30 -4.30 -18.37 0.44
CA ARG A 30 -4.32 -18.89 1.82
C ARG A 30 -5.04 -17.92 2.75
N GLU A 31 -4.68 -16.65 2.66
CA GLU A 31 -5.28 -15.57 3.43
C GLU A 31 -6.78 -15.47 3.17
N PHE A 32 -7.19 -15.60 1.90
CA PHE A 32 -8.61 -15.63 1.56
C PHE A 32 -9.29 -16.87 2.14
N ALA A 33 -8.67 -18.05 2.09
CA ALA A 33 -9.25 -19.27 2.67
C ALA A 33 -9.44 -19.16 4.20
N ASP A 34 -8.45 -18.58 4.90
CA ASP A 34 -8.40 -18.53 6.36
C ASP A 34 -9.11 -17.30 6.97
N ARG A 35 -9.72 -16.44 6.13
CA ARG A 35 -10.34 -15.16 6.55
C ARG A 35 -11.34 -15.26 7.72
N HIS A 36 -12.04 -16.39 7.84
CA HIS A 36 -12.99 -16.62 8.92
C HIS A 36 -12.33 -17.13 10.21
N THR A 37 -11.17 -17.77 10.09
CA THR A 37 -10.34 -18.21 11.21
C THR A 37 -9.60 -17.03 11.83
N PHE A 38 -9.04 -16.15 10.98
CA PHE A 38 -8.29 -14.97 11.40
C PHE A 38 -9.06 -13.67 11.14
N ARG A 39 -10.29 -13.61 11.64
CA ARG A 39 -11.23 -12.51 11.35
C ARG A 39 -10.66 -11.12 11.64
N LEU A 40 -9.93 -10.93 12.75
CA LEU A 40 -9.36 -9.63 13.10
C LEU A 40 -8.33 -9.15 12.08
N GLN A 41 -7.52 -10.05 11.51
CA GLN A 41 -6.56 -9.71 10.45
C GLN A 41 -7.29 -9.34 9.17
N TRP A 42 -8.37 -10.07 8.85
CA TRP A 42 -9.21 -9.75 7.69
C TRP A 42 -9.92 -8.40 7.82
N ASP A 43 -10.49 -8.11 9.00
CA ASP A 43 -11.16 -6.84 9.29
C ASP A 43 -10.16 -5.67 9.26
N ARG A 44 -8.93 -5.84 9.81
CA ARG A 44 -7.84 -4.86 9.68
C ARG A 44 -7.59 -4.51 8.21
N ARG A 45 -7.36 -5.51 7.37
CA ARG A 45 -7.08 -5.33 5.94
C ARG A 45 -8.21 -4.61 5.20
N ALA A 46 -9.46 -4.94 5.53
CA ALA A 46 -10.62 -4.27 4.93
C ALA A 46 -10.69 -2.78 5.33
N ILE A 47 -10.38 -2.45 6.59
CA ILE A 47 -10.29 -1.06 7.06
C ILE A 47 -9.15 -0.32 6.35
N THR A 48 -7.95 -0.90 6.33
CA THR A 48 -6.77 -0.35 5.62
C THR A 48 -7.10 -0.07 4.15
N ALA A 49 -7.74 -1.02 3.46
CA ALA A 49 -8.13 -0.86 2.06
C ALA A 49 -9.11 0.29 1.85
N ALA A 50 -10.11 0.43 2.73
CA ALA A 50 -11.11 1.48 2.64
C ALA A 50 -10.49 2.87 2.86
N HIS A 51 -9.58 3.01 3.82
CA HIS A 51 -8.96 4.30 4.13
C HIS A 51 -8.05 4.78 3.02
N ILE A 52 -7.16 3.93 2.50
CA ILE A 52 -6.25 4.35 1.41
C ILE A 52 -7.01 4.60 0.11
N ALA A 53 -8.07 3.81 -0.16
CA ALA A 53 -8.93 4.05 -1.31
C ALA A 53 -9.57 5.45 -1.24
N ALA A 54 -10.05 5.85 -0.06
CA ALA A 54 -10.59 7.18 0.15
C ALA A 54 -9.52 8.28 0.04
N ALA A 55 -8.33 8.07 0.58
CA ALA A 55 -7.24 9.06 0.54
C ALA A 55 -6.68 9.31 -0.86
N LEU A 56 -6.67 8.28 -1.71
CA LEU A 56 -6.20 8.35 -3.09
C LEU A 56 -7.31 8.58 -4.12
N ASP A 57 -8.56 8.74 -3.68
CA ASP A 57 -9.74 8.87 -4.55
C ASP A 57 -9.85 7.74 -5.61
N VAL A 58 -9.61 6.50 -5.19
CA VAL A 58 -9.70 5.31 -6.05
C VAL A 58 -10.81 4.37 -5.61
N GLY A 59 -11.31 3.54 -6.54
CA GLY A 59 -12.24 2.47 -6.18
C GLY A 59 -11.57 1.43 -5.27
N ILE A 60 -12.24 1.03 -4.18
CA ILE A 60 -11.72 0.03 -3.23
C ILE A 60 -11.37 -1.31 -3.90
N ASP A 61 -12.03 -1.63 -5.02
CA ASP A 61 -11.76 -2.82 -5.82
C ASP A 61 -10.41 -2.79 -6.54
N THR A 62 -9.75 -1.63 -6.58
CA THR A 62 -8.37 -1.46 -7.07
C THR A 62 -7.32 -1.76 -6.00
N VAL A 63 -7.72 -1.83 -4.72
CA VAL A 63 -6.82 -2.01 -3.58
C VAL A 63 -6.79 -3.47 -3.13
N ILE A 64 -5.59 -4.02 -2.93
CA ILE A 64 -5.36 -5.29 -2.24
C ILE A 64 -4.51 -5.01 -1.00
N VAL A 65 -4.88 -5.58 0.13
CA VAL A 65 -4.04 -5.59 1.33
C VAL A 65 -3.74 -7.03 1.71
N ARG A 66 -2.46 -7.33 1.94
CA ARG A 66 -1.94 -8.64 2.34
C ARG A 66 -0.90 -8.47 3.44
N ASP A 67 -0.44 -9.58 4.01
CA ASP A 67 0.68 -9.55 4.94
C ASP A 67 1.95 -9.06 4.24
N ASP A 68 2.64 -8.12 4.88
CA ASP A 68 3.96 -7.68 4.44
C ASP A 68 4.98 -8.80 4.76
N PRO A 69 5.73 -9.30 3.76
CA PRO A 69 6.70 -10.37 3.97
C PRO A 69 7.96 -9.90 4.71
N ASP A 70 8.26 -8.61 4.66
CA ASP A 70 9.51 -8.02 5.16
C ASP A 70 9.28 -7.40 6.55
N ARG A 71 8.14 -6.72 6.73
CA ARG A 71 7.87 -5.90 7.92
C ARG A 71 6.92 -6.58 8.87
N HIS A 72 7.40 -6.80 10.08
CA HIS A 72 6.63 -7.39 11.17
C HIS A 72 6.65 -6.48 12.40
N HIS A 73 5.55 -6.46 13.16
CA HIS A 73 5.37 -5.61 14.33
C HIS A 73 4.99 -6.42 15.56
N GLY A 74 5.40 -5.94 16.73
CA GLY A 74 5.13 -6.58 18.03
C GLY A 74 6.41 -7.03 18.73
N ILE A 75 6.24 -7.69 19.88
CA ILE A 75 7.35 -8.12 20.74
C ILE A 75 7.20 -9.60 21.12
N GLY A 76 8.32 -10.32 21.19
CA GLY A 76 8.38 -11.71 21.62
C GLY A 76 7.53 -12.65 20.76
N THR A 77 6.60 -13.38 21.37
CA THR A 77 5.72 -14.34 20.67
C THR A 77 4.54 -13.67 19.96
N HIS A 78 4.40 -12.35 20.03
CA HIS A 78 3.27 -11.59 19.46
C HIS A 78 3.68 -10.77 18.22
N ILE A 79 4.65 -11.28 17.46
CA ILE A 79 5.04 -10.68 16.18
C ILE A 79 3.96 -10.99 15.15
N THR A 80 3.38 -9.94 14.57
CA THR A 80 2.36 -10.02 13.51
C THR A 80 2.89 -9.30 12.27
N PRO A 81 2.69 -9.84 11.07
CA PRO A 81 3.02 -9.12 9.85
C PRO A 81 2.27 -7.78 9.74
N GLY A 82 2.96 -6.79 9.19
CA GLY A 82 2.37 -5.54 8.74
C GLY A 82 1.43 -5.73 7.55
N ASP A 83 0.85 -4.64 7.08
CA ASP A 83 0.03 -4.62 5.86
C ASP A 83 0.88 -4.15 4.67
N LEU A 84 1.03 -4.99 3.65
CA LEU A 84 1.48 -4.56 2.33
C LEU A 84 0.26 -4.26 1.46
N ILE A 85 0.16 -3.00 1.06
CA ILE A 85 -0.95 -2.43 0.32
C ILE A 85 -0.53 -2.29 -1.14
N GLU A 86 -1.34 -2.78 -2.06
CA GLU A 86 -1.17 -2.65 -3.50
C GLU A 86 -2.37 -1.92 -4.09
N VAL A 87 -2.13 -0.80 -4.75
CA VAL A 87 -3.15 -0.01 -5.44
C VAL A 87 -2.87 -0.08 -6.94
N THR A 88 -3.81 -0.65 -7.69
CA THR A 88 -3.67 -0.78 -9.15
C THR A 88 -4.58 0.21 -9.87
N ASN A 89 -4.00 1.23 -10.50
CA ASN A 89 -4.76 2.21 -11.26
C ASN A 89 -4.15 2.44 -12.65
N GLU A 90 -4.99 2.49 -13.69
CA GLU A 90 -4.59 2.75 -15.09
C GLU A 90 -3.40 1.91 -15.59
N GLY A 91 -3.32 0.64 -15.17
CA GLY A 91 -2.24 -0.27 -15.57
C GLY A 91 -0.94 -0.13 -14.76
N SER A 92 -0.87 0.82 -13.84
CA SER A 92 0.23 0.99 -12.89
C SER A 92 -0.12 0.38 -11.53
N SER A 93 0.89 -0.12 -10.82
CA SER A 93 0.74 -0.61 -9.44
C SER A 93 1.62 0.17 -8.50
N TRP A 94 1.02 0.64 -7.42
CA TRP A 94 1.65 1.41 -6.36
C TRP A 94 1.63 0.58 -5.08
N TYR A 95 2.73 0.62 -4.33
CA TYR A 95 2.89 -0.16 -3.12
C TYR A 95 3.01 0.75 -1.92
N PHE A 96 2.28 0.44 -0.86
CA PHE A 96 2.31 1.21 0.38
C PHE A 96 2.37 0.28 1.59
N ILE A 97 2.82 0.85 2.70
CA ILE A 97 2.65 0.31 4.05
C ILE A 97 2.03 1.39 4.93
N GLN A 98 1.50 1.02 6.09
CA GLN A 98 1.05 2.00 7.07
C GLN A 98 2.25 2.78 7.64
N ASP A 99 2.10 4.10 7.76
CA ASP A 99 3.02 4.93 8.53
C ASP A 99 2.66 4.81 10.02
N LEU A 100 3.46 4.04 10.75
CA LEU A 100 3.25 3.80 12.18
C LEU A 100 3.85 4.89 13.08
N THR A 101 4.50 5.92 12.53
CA THR A 101 5.09 7.01 13.34
C THR A 101 4.20 8.25 13.43
N GLY A 102 3.11 8.30 12.65
CA GLY A 102 2.13 9.37 12.69
C GLY A 102 1.24 9.40 13.94
N PHE A 103 0.53 10.52 14.16
CA PHE A 103 -0.41 10.70 15.27
C PHE A 103 -1.64 9.77 15.17
N ASP A 104 -2.07 9.46 13.94
CA ASP A 104 -3.10 8.46 13.67
C ASP A 104 -2.59 7.50 12.58
N PRO A 105 -2.12 6.29 12.93
CA PRO A 105 -1.55 5.33 11.98
C PRO A 105 -2.58 4.81 10.97
N LEU A 106 -3.86 5.19 11.09
CA LEU A 106 -4.92 4.83 10.16
C LEU A 106 -5.03 5.75 8.93
N TRP A 107 -4.29 6.86 8.90
CA TRP A 107 -4.42 7.90 7.85
C TRP A 107 -3.09 8.32 7.20
N GLY A 108 -1.99 7.67 7.57
CA GLY A 108 -0.68 7.90 6.96
C GLY A 108 -0.15 6.63 6.31
N TRP A 109 0.44 6.77 5.13
CA TRP A 109 1.07 5.69 4.40
C TRP A 109 2.49 6.07 4.01
N LEU A 110 3.34 5.06 3.89
CA LEU A 110 4.63 5.19 3.25
C LEU A 110 4.53 4.59 1.86
N LEU A 111 4.81 5.40 0.84
CA LEU A 111 4.99 4.93 -0.53
C LEU A 111 6.27 4.09 -0.59
N LEU A 112 6.18 2.90 -1.20
CA LEU A 112 7.33 2.04 -1.43
C LEU A 112 7.85 2.20 -2.87
N GLY A 113 9.16 2.30 -3.00
CA GLY A 113 9.86 2.40 -4.27
C GLY A 113 11.23 1.72 -4.24
N PRO A 114 11.97 1.77 -5.36
CA PRO A 114 13.30 1.19 -5.44
C PRO A 114 14.32 1.98 -4.62
N CYS A 115 15.19 1.29 -3.89
CA CYS A 115 16.36 1.89 -3.26
C CYS A 115 17.42 2.22 -4.34
N PRO A 116 17.95 3.46 -4.40
CA PRO A 116 18.98 3.82 -5.38
C PRO A 116 20.35 3.18 -5.09
N HIS A 117 20.57 2.63 -3.88
CA HIS A 117 21.86 2.08 -3.47
C HIS A 117 21.95 0.56 -3.55
N CYS A 118 20.86 -0.15 -3.24
CA CYS A 118 20.86 -1.61 -3.21
C CYS A 118 19.84 -2.24 -4.16
N GLU A 119 19.10 -1.44 -4.95
CA GLU A 119 18.10 -1.91 -5.91
C GLU A 119 16.93 -2.69 -5.30
N ALA A 120 16.84 -2.75 -3.97
CA ALA A 120 15.69 -3.32 -3.27
C ALA A 120 14.42 -2.64 -3.78
N PRO A 121 13.42 -3.39 -4.28
CA PRO A 121 12.34 -2.82 -5.08
C PRO A 121 11.27 -2.08 -4.26
N ARG A 122 11.25 -2.27 -2.94
CA ARG A 122 10.14 -1.89 -2.07
C ARG A 122 10.64 -1.41 -0.70
N VAL A 123 11.19 -0.20 -0.68
CA VAL A 123 11.58 0.51 0.55
C VAL A 123 10.83 1.85 0.64
N PRO A 124 10.60 2.41 1.85
CA PRO A 124 9.86 3.67 2.01
C PRO A 124 10.51 4.88 1.33
N VAL A 125 9.91 5.45 0.28
CA VAL A 125 10.49 6.59 -0.45
C VAL A 125 9.79 7.92 -0.18
N ALA A 126 8.55 7.90 0.31
CA ALA A 126 7.80 9.11 0.66
C ALA A 126 6.71 8.83 1.69
N ARG A 127 6.33 9.85 2.46
CA ARG A 127 5.09 9.86 3.24
C ARG A 127 3.95 10.36 2.37
N VAL A 128 2.81 9.69 2.46
CA VAL A 128 1.60 9.99 1.69
C VAL A 128 0.41 9.91 2.63
N ALA A 129 -0.31 11.02 2.81
CA ALA A 129 -1.61 11.06 3.48
C ALA A 129 -2.77 11.18 2.46
N GLY A 130 -2.47 11.54 1.21
CA GLY A 130 -3.45 11.54 0.12
C GLY A 130 -2.88 11.98 -1.23
N LEU A 131 -3.76 12.27 -2.19
CA LEU A 131 -3.39 12.64 -3.56
C LEU A 131 -2.43 13.84 -3.66
N ALA A 132 -2.53 14.81 -2.77
CA ALA A 132 -1.64 15.98 -2.79
C ALA A 132 -0.18 15.59 -2.52
N ASP A 133 0.07 14.72 -1.55
CA ASP A 133 1.43 14.26 -1.21
C ASP A 133 1.99 13.35 -2.30
N LEU A 134 1.16 12.44 -2.83
CA LEU A 134 1.56 11.60 -3.95
C LEU A 134 1.87 12.45 -5.19
N GLY A 135 1.04 13.46 -5.47
CA GLY A 135 1.26 14.40 -6.57
C GLY A 135 2.56 15.19 -6.41
N ALA A 136 2.85 15.70 -5.20
CA ALA A 136 4.09 16.40 -4.90
C ALA A 136 5.33 15.51 -5.07
N HIS A 137 5.25 14.23 -4.70
CA HIS A 137 6.33 13.26 -4.92
C HIS A 137 6.56 12.95 -6.41
N LEU A 138 5.51 12.97 -7.23
CA LEU A 138 5.57 12.62 -8.65
C LEU A 138 5.87 13.81 -9.56
N ASP A 139 5.65 15.03 -9.09
CA ASP A 139 5.83 16.25 -9.89
C ASP A 139 7.32 16.54 -10.14
N PRO A 140 7.80 16.43 -11.40
CA PRO A 140 9.20 16.68 -11.72
C PRO A 140 9.60 18.15 -11.62
N GLU A 141 8.63 19.08 -11.62
CA GLU A 141 8.84 20.53 -11.61
C GLU A 141 8.76 21.13 -10.20
N SER A 142 8.46 20.31 -9.18
CA SER A 142 8.38 20.78 -7.81
C SER A 142 9.76 21.29 -7.35
N GLU A 143 9.92 22.63 -7.33
CA GLU A 143 11.13 23.35 -6.88
C GLU A 143 11.56 22.96 -5.45
N HIS A 144 10.65 22.34 -4.71
CA HIS A 144 10.94 21.58 -3.51
C HIS A 144 11.32 20.13 -3.86
N HIS A 145 12.55 19.92 -4.32
CA HIS A 145 13.33 18.76 -3.86
C HIS A 145 13.67 18.87 -2.35
N GLY A 146 12.76 19.45 -1.56
CA GLY A 146 12.86 19.58 -0.11
C GLY A 146 12.01 18.47 0.47
N THR A 147 12.54 17.31 0.85
CA THR A 147 13.91 16.90 1.13
C THR A 147 14.21 15.62 0.36
N ASP A 148 15.40 15.50 -0.23
CA ASP A 148 16.00 14.22 -0.69
C ASP A 148 16.16 13.20 0.45
N ASP A 149 15.84 13.58 1.68
CA ASP A 149 15.77 12.70 2.83
C ASP A 149 14.47 11.91 2.77
N ALA A 150 14.61 10.67 2.31
CA ALA A 150 13.63 9.63 2.49
C ALA A 150 13.05 9.64 3.93
N PRO A 151 11.81 9.16 4.13
CA PRO A 151 11.23 9.10 5.48
C PRO A 151 12.18 8.38 6.44
N VAL A 152 12.14 8.70 7.75
CA VAL A 152 13.05 8.08 8.74
C VAL A 152 13.00 6.55 8.70
N GLU A 153 11.84 5.99 8.38
CA GLU A 153 11.58 4.56 8.18
C GLU A 153 12.35 3.96 7.01
N PHE A 154 12.84 4.75 6.06
CA PHE A 154 13.75 4.29 5.02
C PHE A 154 15.07 3.78 5.60
N HIS A 155 15.58 4.44 6.65
CA HIS A 155 16.78 3.96 7.33
C HIS A 155 16.43 2.82 8.29
N GLY A 156 17.08 1.67 8.10
CA GLY A 156 16.81 0.47 8.87
C GLY A 156 15.59 -0.33 8.39
N ASP A 157 14.98 0.05 7.25
CA ASP A 157 13.89 -0.72 6.67
C ASP A 157 14.34 -2.15 6.36
N PRO A 158 13.64 -3.20 6.82
CA PRO A 158 13.97 -4.59 6.52
C PRO A 158 13.90 -4.97 5.04
N GLY A 159 13.26 -4.14 4.20
CA GLY A 159 13.20 -4.33 2.76
C GLY A 159 14.52 -4.05 2.05
N HIS A 160 15.47 -3.35 2.67
CA HIS A 160 16.81 -3.17 2.11
C HIS A 160 17.57 -4.49 2.02
N HIS A 161 18.43 -4.62 1.01
CA HIS A 161 19.38 -5.73 0.99
C HIS A 161 20.46 -5.56 2.07
N PRO A 162 21.03 -6.67 2.62
CA PRO A 162 22.00 -6.59 3.72
C PRO A 162 23.27 -5.78 3.47
N HIS A 163 23.59 -5.49 2.21
CA HIS A 163 24.76 -4.69 1.83
C HIS A 163 24.43 -3.19 1.64
N CYS A 164 23.17 -2.80 1.84
CA CYS A 164 22.75 -1.42 1.67
C CYS A 164 23.29 -0.55 2.81
N PRO A 165 23.81 0.66 2.54
CA PRO A 165 24.18 1.60 3.59
C PRO A 165 22.99 2.05 4.47
N HIS A 166 21.75 1.82 4.02
CA HIS A 166 20.53 2.11 4.76
C HIS A 166 19.94 0.90 5.47
N ALA A 167 20.53 -0.30 5.33
CA ALA A 167 20.08 -1.45 6.11
C ALA A 167 20.43 -1.25 7.59
N THR A 168 19.67 -1.86 8.50
CA THR A 168 20.10 -1.96 9.90
C THR A 168 21.42 -2.73 9.96
N ASP A 169 22.42 -2.16 10.65
CA ASP A 169 23.61 -2.92 11.06
C ASP A 169 23.13 -4.16 11.82
N ALA A 170 23.48 -5.35 11.31
CA ALA A 170 23.14 -6.63 11.91
C ALA A 170 23.91 -6.87 13.22
#